data_AF-A0A9D8TA41-F1
#
_entry.id   AF-A0A9D8TA41-F1
#
_cell.length_a   1.000
_cell.length_b   1.000
_cell.length_c   1.000
_cell.angle_alpha   90.00
_cell.angle_beta   90.00
_cell.angle_gamma   90.00
#
_symmetry.space_group_name_H-M   'P 1'
#
loop_
_entity.id
_entity.type
_entity.pdbx_description
1 polymer ?
#
loop_
_entity_poly.entity_id
_entity_poly.type
_entity_poly.pdbx_seq_one_letter_code
_entity_poly.pdbx_strand_id
1 'polypeptide(L)'
;VPHERFQEAHEDLDNNMFIIDSAERKKFFDDLNKKINDIDYLANEGSSDKEKKQLAYINDFSWASDCNAKMTLNHAKAIWYYIQNVTEDFKFGYQGKPDCATFQQFKQGIKDCVDKGKGFRWW
;
A
#
# COMPACT_ATOMS: atom_id res chain seq x y z
N VAL A 1 2.91 -2.22 -15.48
CA VAL A 1 2.76 -3.57 -14.86
C VAL A 1 3.03 -3.39 -13.38
N PRO A 2 2.25 -3.99 -12.47
CA PRO A 2 2.58 -3.93 -11.05
C PRO A 2 4.01 -4.42 -10.80
N HIS A 3 4.64 -3.88 -9.75
CA HIS A 3 6.00 -4.25 -9.38
C HIS A 3 6.01 -5.66 -8.78
N GLU A 4 6.66 -6.63 -9.42
CA GLU A 4 6.53 -8.05 -9.09
C GLU A 4 7.03 -8.33 -7.65
N ARG A 5 8.21 -7.82 -7.30
CA ARG A 5 8.78 -7.96 -5.95
C ARG A 5 7.95 -7.29 -4.86
N PHE A 6 7.25 -6.21 -5.22
CA PHE A 6 6.29 -5.58 -4.33
C PHE A 6 5.06 -6.47 -4.07
N GLN A 7 4.56 -7.16 -5.10
CA GLN A 7 3.47 -8.13 -4.93
C GLN A 7 3.92 -9.34 -4.11
N GLU A 8 5.09 -9.91 -4.42
CA GLU A 8 5.68 -11.02 -3.65
C GLU A 8 5.82 -10.67 -2.17
N ALA A 9 6.22 -9.44 -1.81
CA ALA A 9 6.35 -9.03 -0.41
C ALA A 9 5.00 -9.03 0.34
N HIS A 10 3.90 -8.67 -0.34
CA HIS A 10 2.56 -8.76 0.24
C HIS A 10 2.08 -10.20 0.38
N GLU A 11 2.32 -11.05 -0.64
CA GLU A 11 2.01 -12.48 -0.57
C GLU A 11 2.82 -13.19 0.53
N ASP A 12 4.10 -12.82 0.70
CA ASP A 12 4.96 -13.29 1.78
C ASP A 12 4.34 -12.96 3.15
N LEU A 13 3.82 -11.74 3.35
CA LEU A 13 3.13 -11.36 4.58
C LEU A 13 1.89 -12.22 4.81
N ASP A 14 0.99 -12.30 3.83
CA ASP A 14 -0.29 -13.00 3.97
C ASP A 14 -0.08 -14.49 4.34
N ASN A 15 0.93 -15.12 3.73
CA ASN A 15 1.25 -16.52 3.99
C ASN A 15 1.89 -16.77 5.38
N ASN A 16 2.50 -15.75 5.99
CA ASN A 16 3.31 -15.88 7.19
C ASN A 16 2.83 -15.04 8.39
N MET A 17 1.72 -14.32 8.27
CA MET A 17 1.24 -13.42 9.32
C MET A 17 0.87 -14.15 10.63
N PHE A 18 0.58 -15.46 10.54
CA PHE A 18 0.16 -16.30 11.66
C PHE A 18 1.26 -17.22 12.22
N ILE A 19 2.54 -16.96 11.93
CA ILE A 19 3.65 -17.70 12.57
C ILE A 19 3.54 -17.56 14.11
N ILE A 20 3.38 -18.69 14.79
CA ILE A 20 3.16 -18.76 16.24
C ILE A 20 4.49 -18.76 16.99
N ASP A 21 5.52 -19.41 16.44
CA ASP A 21 6.83 -19.44 17.07
C ASP A 21 7.45 -18.04 17.10
N SER A 22 7.83 -17.60 18.30
CA SER A 22 8.29 -16.22 18.52
C SER A 22 9.62 -15.90 17.84
N ALA A 23 10.54 -16.87 17.74
CA ALA A 23 11.85 -16.67 17.14
C ALA A 23 11.74 -16.64 15.61
N GLU A 24 10.97 -17.57 15.04
CA GLU A 24 10.64 -17.59 13.61
C GLU A 24 9.88 -16.35 13.19
N ARG A 25 8.87 -15.94 13.97
CA ARG A 25 8.11 -14.71 13.72
C ARG A 25 9.03 -13.49 13.72
N LYS A 26 9.90 -13.34 14.72
CA LYS A 26 10.84 -12.22 14.78
C LYS A 26 11.76 -12.21 13.56
N LYS A 27 12.35 -13.36 13.21
CA LYS A 27 13.24 -13.47 12.06
C LYS A 27 12.51 -13.11 10.76
N PHE A 28 11.30 -13.61 10.56
CA PHE A 28 10.48 -13.30 9.40
C PHE A 28 10.25 -11.79 9.26
N PHE A 29 9.76 -11.13 10.32
CA PHE A 29 9.51 -9.68 10.26
C PHE A 29 10.79 -8.87 10.11
N ASP A 30 11.91 -9.28 10.71
CA ASP A 30 13.20 -8.62 10.51
C ASP A 30 13.65 -8.69 9.04
N ASP A 31 13.45 -9.83 8.37
CA ASP A 31 13.83 -10.02 6.97
C ASP A 31 12.84 -9.33 6.02
N LEU A 32 11.53 -9.40 6.29
CA LEU A 32 10.51 -8.65 5.55
C LEU A 32 10.77 -7.14 5.64
N ASN A 33 11.05 -6.63 6.84
CA ASN A 33 11.37 -5.21 7.05
C ASN A 33 12.58 -4.76 6.22
N LYS A 34 13.60 -5.60 6.04
CA LYS A 34 14.73 -5.26 5.15
C LYS A 34 14.28 -5.16 3.70
N LYS A 35 13.50 -6.13 3.22
CA LYS A 35 12.98 -6.16 1.83
C LYS A 35 12.10 -4.94 1.53
N ILE A 36 11.12 -4.65 2.39
CA ILE A 36 10.13 -3.59 2.12
C ILE A 36 10.70 -2.16 2.24
N ASN A 37 11.87 -2.01 2.90
CA ASN A 37 12.59 -0.74 2.98
C ASN A 37 13.60 -0.53 1.83
N ASP A 38 13.76 -1.52 0.94
CA ASP A 38 14.63 -1.44 -0.24
C ASP A 38 13.81 -1.22 -1.51
N ILE A 39 13.67 0.04 -1.92
CA ILE A 39 12.90 0.40 -3.12
C ILE A 39 13.55 -0.14 -4.41
N ASP A 40 14.87 -0.30 -4.44
CA ASP A 40 15.55 -0.84 -5.61
C ASP A 40 15.26 -2.33 -5.77
N TYR A 41 15.17 -3.06 -4.64
CA TYR A 41 14.69 -4.45 -4.62
C TYR A 41 13.22 -4.56 -5.05
N LEU A 42 12.35 -3.67 -4.54
CA LEU A 42 10.92 -3.73 -4.84
C LEU A 42 10.60 -3.32 -6.29
N ALA A 43 11.44 -2.49 -6.91
CA ALA A 43 11.23 -2.02 -8.27
C ALA A 43 11.47 -3.13 -9.31
N ASN A 44 10.83 -3.00 -10.48
CA ASN A 44 11.11 -3.90 -11.60
C ASN A 44 12.49 -3.53 -12.19
N GLU A 45 13.19 -4.51 -12.75
CA GLU A 45 14.44 -4.24 -13.47
C GLU A 45 14.21 -3.18 -14.57
N GLY A 46 15.08 -2.17 -14.64
CA GLY A 46 14.97 -1.07 -15.60
C GLY A 46 13.96 0.03 -15.24
N SER A 47 13.31 -0.02 -14.06
CA SER A 47 12.42 1.06 -13.60
C SER A 47 13.17 2.39 -13.52
N SER A 48 12.57 3.44 -14.07
CA SER A 48 13.08 4.81 -13.99
C SER A 48 13.01 5.38 -12.56
N ASP A 49 13.79 6.41 -12.27
CA ASP A 49 13.74 7.12 -10.98
C ASP A 49 12.34 7.65 -10.65
N LYS A 50 11.57 8.02 -11.68
CA LYS A 50 10.19 8.48 -11.52
C LYS A 50 9.27 7.35 -11.07
N GLU A 51 9.41 6.16 -11.66
CA GLU A 51 8.64 4.96 -11.28
C GLU A 51 9.01 4.52 -9.86
N LYS A 52 10.30 4.45 -9.54
CA LYS A 52 10.80 4.15 -8.18
C LYS A 52 10.25 5.13 -7.15
N LYS A 53 10.21 6.42 -7.48
CA LYS A 53 9.62 7.44 -6.59
C LYS A 53 8.12 7.27 -6.41
N GLN A 54 7.39 6.89 -7.46
CA GLN A 54 5.96 6.56 -7.33
C GLN A 54 5.74 5.30 -6.50
N LEU A 55 6.55 4.27 -6.72
CA LEU A 55 6.53 3.04 -5.94
C LEU A 55 6.80 3.33 -4.46
N ALA A 56 7.78 4.16 -4.13
CA ALA A 56 8.08 4.55 -2.75
C ALA A 56 6.85 5.12 -2.04
N TYR A 57 6.10 6.01 -2.69
CA TYR A 57 4.87 6.54 -2.12
C TYR A 57 3.75 5.50 -1.94
N ILE A 58 3.67 4.50 -2.83
CA ILE A 58 2.68 3.42 -2.70
C ILE A 58 3.11 2.46 -1.60
N ASN A 59 4.40 2.15 -1.51
CA ASN A 59 4.98 1.30 -0.49
C ASN A 59 4.75 1.90 0.90
N ASP A 60 5.08 3.18 1.09
CA ASP A 60 4.84 3.91 2.33
C ASP A 60 3.37 3.87 2.76
N PHE A 61 2.44 3.95 1.79
CA PHE A 61 1.00 3.84 2.06
C PHE A 61 0.58 2.40 2.42
N SER A 62 1.09 1.41 1.69
CA SER A 62 0.65 0.01 1.81
C SER A 62 1.10 -0.65 3.11
N TRP A 63 2.20 -0.16 3.70
CA TRP A 63 2.72 -0.61 4.99
C TRP A 63 2.42 0.39 6.13
N ALA A 64 1.62 1.42 5.87
CA ALA A 64 1.22 2.38 6.90
C ALA A 64 0.37 1.69 7.98
N SER A 65 0.56 2.10 9.23
CA SER A 65 -0.27 1.62 10.33
C SER A 65 -1.73 2.03 10.14
N ASP A 66 -2.67 1.14 10.46
CA ASP A 66 -4.09 1.46 10.47
C ASP A 66 -4.48 2.46 11.56
N CYS A 67 -3.59 2.76 12.54
CA CYS A 67 -3.85 3.73 13.60
C CYS A 67 -2.97 4.99 13.47
N ASN A 68 -3.60 6.17 13.59
CA ASN A 68 -2.93 7.49 13.58
C ASN A 68 -2.06 7.79 12.35
N ALA A 69 -2.26 7.10 11.22
CA ALA A 69 -1.45 7.31 10.05
C ALA A 69 -1.91 8.52 9.21
N LYS A 70 -0.99 8.96 8.36
CA LYS A 70 -1.15 10.15 7.51
C LYS A 70 -0.67 9.84 6.11
N MET A 71 -1.38 10.37 5.13
CA MET A 71 -1.03 10.31 3.72
C MET A 71 -0.81 11.74 3.21
N THR A 72 0.33 11.99 2.56
CA THR A 72 0.60 13.32 1.97
C THR A 72 -0.06 13.44 0.59
N LEU A 73 -0.14 14.66 0.05
CA LEU A 73 -0.64 14.89 -1.31
C LEU A 73 0.13 14.07 -2.37
N ASN A 74 1.44 13.88 -2.19
CA ASN A 74 2.26 13.11 -3.14
C ASN A 74 1.89 11.62 -3.12
N HIS A 75 1.57 11.07 -1.95
CA HIS A 75 1.05 9.71 -1.85
C HIS A 75 -0.31 9.58 -2.55
N ALA A 76 -1.23 10.52 -2.30
CA ALA A 76 -2.53 10.54 -2.96
C ALA A 76 -2.39 10.62 -4.50
N LYS A 77 -1.47 11.46 -5.01
CA LYS A 77 -1.18 11.54 -6.46
C LYS A 77 -0.60 10.25 -7.02
N ALA A 78 0.31 9.60 -6.29
CA ALA A 78 0.89 8.32 -6.68
C ALA A 78 -0.20 7.25 -6.77
N ILE A 79 -1.04 7.10 -5.74
CA ILE A 79 -2.15 6.14 -5.72
C ILE A 79 -3.14 6.45 -6.85
N TRP A 80 -3.55 7.71 -7.00
CA TRP A 80 -4.49 8.13 -8.04
C TRP A 80 -4.03 7.72 -9.45
N TYR A 81 -2.73 7.88 -9.73
CA TYR A 81 -2.15 7.50 -11.02
C TYR A 81 -2.47 6.04 -11.41
N TYR A 82 -2.46 5.12 -10.43
CA TYR A 82 -2.75 3.70 -10.65
C TYR A 82 -4.25 3.38 -10.65
N ILE A 83 -5.04 4.03 -9.78
CA ILE A 83 -6.44 3.62 -9.56
C ILE A 83 -7.47 4.43 -10.34
N GLN A 84 -7.11 5.56 -10.94
CA GLN A 84 -8.06 6.49 -11.58
C GLN A 84 -8.95 5.84 -12.65
N ASN A 85 -8.44 4.83 -13.36
CA ASN A 85 -9.16 4.16 -14.44
C ASN A 85 -9.84 2.85 -14.01
N VAL A 86 -9.66 2.42 -12.75
CA VAL A 86 -10.30 1.20 -12.23
C VAL A 86 -11.80 1.46 -12.05
N THR A 87 -12.64 0.63 -12.66
CA THR A 87 -14.10 0.79 -12.67
C THR A 87 -14.80 -0.22 -11.78
N GLU A 88 -14.10 -1.30 -11.47
CA GLU A 88 -14.49 -2.35 -10.56
C GLU A 88 -14.78 -1.75 -9.18
N ASP A 89 -15.88 -2.18 -8.59
CA ASP A 89 -16.21 -1.85 -7.22
C ASP A 89 -16.26 -3.12 -6.41
N PHE A 90 -15.38 -3.21 -5.42
CA PHE A 90 -15.27 -4.32 -4.50
C PHE A 90 -15.16 -3.78 -3.09
N LYS A 91 -15.62 -4.57 -2.12
CA LYS A 91 -15.51 -4.22 -0.71
C LYS A 91 -14.13 -4.61 -0.22
N PHE A 92 -13.45 -3.76 0.55
CA PHE A 92 -12.19 -4.12 1.20
C PHE A 92 -12.15 -3.58 2.64
N GLY A 93 -11.42 -4.26 3.52
CA GLY A 93 -11.43 -4.02 4.97
C GLY A 93 -12.22 -5.09 5.72
N TYR A 94 -12.99 -4.69 6.75
CA TYR A 94 -13.86 -5.58 7.54
C TYR A 94 -15.06 -6.09 6.72
N GLN A 95 -14.77 -6.92 5.72
CA GLN A 95 -15.77 -7.62 4.92
C GLN A 95 -16.70 -8.41 5.86
N GLY A 96 -17.98 -8.05 5.86
CA GLY A 96 -18.99 -8.60 6.77
C GLY A 96 -19.59 -7.59 7.75
N LYS A 97 -19.05 -6.37 7.85
CA LYS A 97 -19.68 -5.26 8.58
C LYS A 97 -20.56 -4.39 7.67
N PRO A 98 -21.68 -3.85 8.17
CA PRO A 98 -22.57 -2.98 7.37
C PRO A 98 -21.89 -1.71 6.84
N ASP A 99 -20.85 -1.22 7.52
CA ASP A 99 -20.09 -0.02 7.22
C ASP A 99 -18.78 -0.30 6.45
N CYS A 100 -18.67 -1.46 5.78
CA CYS A 100 -17.48 -1.80 5.01
C CYS A 100 -17.22 -0.78 3.90
N ALA A 101 -15.99 -0.29 3.80
CA ALA A 101 -15.58 0.59 2.72
C ALA A 101 -15.58 -0.16 1.38
N THR A 102 -16.05 0.53 0.35
CA THR A 102 -15.97 0.10 -1.05
C THR A 102 -14.74 0.71 -1.71
N PHE A 103 -14.29 0.07 -2.79
CA PHE A 103 -13.19 0.59 -3.57
C PHE A 103 -13.49 1.93 -4.20
N GLN A 104 -14.74 2.15 -4.65
CA GLN A 104 -15.14 3.45 -5.16
C GLN A 104 -15.15 4.54 -4.07
N GLN A 105 -15.53 4.23 -2.82
CA GLN A 105 -15.41 5.19 -1.71
C GLN A 105 -13.95 5.56 -1.42
N PHE A 106 -13.06 4.57 -1.39
CA PHE A 106 -11.63 4.83 -1.24
C PHE A 106 -11.08 5.68 -2.39
N LYS A 107 -11.39 5.29 -3.63
CA LYS A 107 -11.00 6.02 -4.85
C LYS A 107 -11.49 7.46 -4.82
N GLN A 108 -12.72 7.70 -4.35
CA GLN A 108 -13.25 9.04 -4.16
C GLN A 108 -12.47 9.82 -3.09
N GLY A 109 -12.10 9.19 -1.97
CA GLY A 109 -11.24 9.82 -0.95
C GLY A 109 -9.87 10.23 -1.50
N ILE A 110 -9.24 9.39 -2.32
CA ILE A 110 -7.98 9.72 -3.00
C ILE A 110 -8.18 10.88 -3.98
N LYS A 111 -9.24 10.85 -4.79
CA LYS A 111 -9.57 11.91 -5.75
C LYS A 111 -9.74 13.25 -5.04
N ASP A 112 -10.50 13.28 -3.94
CA ASP A 112 -10.73 14.46 -3.13
C ASP A 112 -9.42 15.08 -2.61
N CYS A 113 -8.47 14.25 -2.20
CA CYS A 113 -7.14 14.71 -1.78
C CYS A 113 -6.39 15.41 -2.92
N VAL A 114 -6.41 14.80 -4.11
CA VAL A 114 -5.76 15.34 -5.32
C VAL A 114 -6.40 16.66 -5.76
N ASP A 115 -7.73 16.70 -5.87
CA ASP A 115 -8.47 17.88 -6.32
C ASP A 115 -8.32 19.07 -5.37
N LYS A 116 -8.33 18.81 -4.05
CA LYS A 116 -8.21 19.85 -3.02
C LYS A 116 -6.75 20.22 -2.72
N GLY A 117 -5.79 19.48 -3.26
CA GLY A 117 -4.37 19.68 -3.00
C GLY A 117 -3.97 19.44 -1.54
N LYS A 118 -4.65 18.53 -0.84
CA LYS A 118 -4.41 18.24 0.59
C LYS A 118 -4.18 16.76 0.83
N GLY A 119 -3.39 16.44 1.86
CA GLY A 119 -3.26 15.08 2.37
C GLY A 119 -4.44 14.66 3.23
N PHE A 120 -4.39 13.43 3.74
CA PHE A 120 -5.41 12.80 4.57
C PHE A 120 -4.81 12.21 5.84
N ARG A 121 -5.62 12.07 6.90
CA ARG A 121 -5.26 11.39 8.15
C ARG A 121 -6.41 10.47 8.52
N TRP A 122 -6.09 9.29 9.03
CA TRP A 122 -7.06 8.36 9.59
C TRP A 122 -6.68 7.98 11.02
N TRP A 123 -7.70 7.59 11.78
CA TRP A 123 -7.66 7.35 13.22
C TRP A 123 -8.32 6.02 13.51
#